data_AF-A0A829PLB2-F1
#
_entry.id   AF-A0A829PLB2-F1
#
_cell.length_a   1.000
_cell.length_b   1.000
_cell.length_c   1.000
_cell.angle_alpha   90.00
_cell.angle_beta   90.00
_cell.angle_gamma   90.00
#
_symmetry.space_group_name_H-M   'P 1'
#
loop_
_entity.id
_entity.type
_entity.pdbx_description
1 polymer ?
#
loop_
_entity_poly.entity_id
_entity_poly.type
_entity_poly.pdbx_seq_one_letter_code
_entity_poly.pdbx_strand_id
1 'polypeptide(L)'
;MADLYVLVESARATVYQAIHDLTPEGATVARIKASEALSAVSGDSIQLHGGIAITWEHDAHLYFKRAHGSALLLGTPRQLLPNLETAAGL
;
A
#
# COMPACT_ATOMS: atom_id res chain seq x y z
N MET A 1 -14.48 -7.99 2.65
CA MET A 1 -14.77 -6.54 2.69
C MET A 1 -14.31 -5.90 3.99
N ALA A 2 -14.69 -6.42 5.17
CA ALA A 2 -14.17 -5.90 6.45
C ALA A 2 -12.64 -5.88 6.51
N ASP A 3 -11.97 -6.95 6.05
CA ASP A 3 -10.50 -7.01 6.04
C ASP A 3 -9.86 -5.94 5.14
N LEU A 4 -10.43 -5.70 3.97
CA LEU A 4 -9.98 -4.64 3.06
C LEU A 4 -10.12 -3.25 3.70
N TYR A 5 -11.22 -3.02 4.41
CA TYR A 5 -11.41 -1.79 5.17
C TYR A 5 -10.36 -1.65 6.28
N VAL A 6 -10.09 -2.71 7.03
CA VAL A 6 -9.05 -2.73 8.07
C VAL A 6 -7.67 -2.44 7.48
N LEU A 7 -7.33 -2.98 6.30
CA LEU A 7 -6.06 -2.67 5.62
C LEU A 7 -5.94 -1.19 5.28
N VAL A 8 -7.00 -0.59 4.72
CA VAL A 8 -7.02 0.83 4.36
C VAL A 8 -6.90 1.72 5.60
N GLU A 9 -7.68 1.46 6.64
CA GLU A 9 -7.65 2.28 7.85
C GLU A 9 -6.35 2.11 8.63
N SER A 10 -5.78 0.90 8.67
CA SER A 10 -4.45 0.66 9.27
C SER A 10 -3.37 1.44 8.53
N ALA A 11 -3.36 1.38 7.19
CA ALA A 11 -2.41 2.15 6.39
C ALA A 11 -2.58 3.66 6.58
N ARG A 12 -3.82 4.15 6.64
CA ARG A 12 -4.12 5.56 6.88
C ARG A 12 -3.63 6.03 8.24
N ALA A 13 -3.87 5.24 9.30
CA ALA A 13 -3.38 5.54 10.64
C ALA A 13 -1.85 5.62 10.68
N THR A 14 -1.15 4.68 10.03
CA THR A 14 0.31 4.72 9.92
C THR A 14 0.81 5.97 9.19
N VAL A 15 0.16 6.36 8.09
CA VAL A 15 0.50 7.59 7.35
C VAL A 15 0.32 8.82 8.24
N TYR A 16 -0.78 8.92 8.99
CA TYR A 16 -1.00 10.05 9.90
C TYR A 16 0.02 10.10 11.03
N GLN A 17 0.41 8.95 11.59
CA GLN A 17 1.50 8.88 12.57
C GLN A 17 2.83 9.35 11.99
N ALA A 18 3.17 8.92 10.77
CA ALA A 18 4.38 9.37 10.09
C ALA A 18 4.38 10.89 9.80
N ILE A 19 3.22 11.47 9.50
CA ILE A 19 3.08 12.93 9.34
C ILE A 19 3.25 13.66 10.68
N HIS A 20 2.84 13.04 11.79
CA HIS A 20 2.94 13.64 13.12
C HIS A 20 4.40 13.76 13.61
N ASP A 21 5.24 12.75 13.33
CA ASP A 21 6.61 12.65 13.87
C ASP A 21 7.73 12.77 12.80
N LEU A 22 7.38 12.80 11.50
CA LEU A 22 8.28 13.06 10.35
C LEU A 22 9.65 12.34 10.35
N THR A 23 9.74 11.17 10.96
CA THR A 23 10.96 10.36 10.99
C THR A 23 11.16 9.58 9.69
N PRO A 24 12.41 9.31 9.27
CA PRO A 24 12.69 8.43 8.13
C PRO A 24 12.07 7.03 8.28
N GLU A 25 12.08 6.48 9.49
CA GLU A 25 11.50 5.17 9.82
C GLU A 25 9.98 5.23 9.68
N GLY A 26 9.34 6.26 10.24
CA GLY A 26 7.90 6.49 10.13
C GLY A 26 7.46 6.61 8.67
N ALA A 27 8.17 7.40 7.87
CA ALA A 27 7.91 7.54 6.44
C ALA A 27 8.06 6.20 5.69
N THR A 28 9.08 5.42 6.04
CA THR A 28 9.35 4.11 5.45
C THR A 28 8.24 3.10 5.77
N VAL A 29 7.82 3.02 7.03
CA VAL A 29 6.70 2.16 7.46
C VAL A 29 5.40 2.59 6.79
N ALA A 30 5.10 3.89 6.77
CA ALA A 30 3.92 4.43 6.09
C ALA A 30 3.90 4.08 4.59
N ARG A 31 5.04 4.21 3.89
CA ARG A 31 5.17 3.82 2.47
C ARG A 31 4.85 2.34 2.25
N ILE A 32 5.44 1.46 3.07
CA ILE A 32 5.24 0.01 2.96
C ILE A 32 3.76 -0.31 3.18
N LYS A 33 3.17 0.14 4.29
CA LYS A 33 1.75 -0.13 4.63
C LYS A 33 0.79 0.40 3.59
N ALA A 34 1.00 1.62 3.06
CA ALA A 34 0.16 2.19 2.03
C ALA A 34 0.24 1.42 0.69
N SER A 35 1.45 0.98 0.31
CA SER A 35 1.67 0.22 -0.92
C SER A 35 1.05 -1.19 -0.85
N GLU A 36 1.18 -1.86 0.28
CA GLU A 36 0.55 -3.17 0.54
C GLU A 36 -0.98 -3.07 0.49
N ALA A 37 -1.55 -2.07 1.19
CA ALA A 37 -2.99 -1.86 1.21
C ALA A 37 -3.54 -1.57 -0.19
N LEU A 38 -2.90 -0.68 -0.96
CA LEU A 38 -3.34 -0.37 -2.32
C LEU A 38 -3.26 -1.60 -3.23
N SER A 39 -2.21 -2.41 -3.11
CA SER A 39 -2.05 -3.64 -3.90
C SER A 39 -3.14 -4.67 -3.59
N ALA A 40 -3.41 -4.92 -2.31
CA ALA A 40 -4.45 -5.86 -1.89
C ALA A 40 -5.85 -5.40 -2.29
N VAL A 41 -6.21 -4.16 -1.97
CA VAL A 41 -7.56 -3.62 -2.22
C VAL A 41 -7.86 -3.52 -3.71
N SER A 42 -6.88 -3.09 -4.53
CA SER A 42 -7.09 -3.03 -5.98
C SER A 42 -7.18 -4.43 -6.61
N GLY A 43 -6.40 -5.40 -6.13
CA GLY A 43 -6.49 -6.80 -6.55
C GLY A 43 -7.86 -7.42 -6.23
N ASP A 44 -8.33 -7.26 -4.99
CA ASP A 44 -9.65 -7.75 -4.60
C ASP A 44 -10.78 -7.02 -5.33
N SER A 45 -10.62 -5.72 -5.60
CA SER A 45 -11.58 -4.96 -6.41
C SER A 45 -11.73 -5.56 -7.81
N ILE A 46 -10.63 -5.98 -8.45
CA ILE A 46 -10.69 -6.71 -9.73
C ILE A 46 -11.48 -8.01 -9.56
N GLN A 47 -11.15 -8.81 -8.54
CA GLN A 47 -11.76 -10.12 -8.33
C GLN A 47 -13.27 -10.03 -8.05
N LEU A 48 -13.71 -9.02 -7.31
CA LEU A 48 -15.12 -8.85 -6.93
C LEU A 48 -16.01 -8.37 -8.08
N HIS A 49 -15.49 -7.50 -8.94
CA HIS A 49 -16.22 -7.01 -10.09
C HIS A 49 -16.13 -7.97 -11.29
N GLY A 50 -15.14 -8.86 -11.31
CA GLY A 50 -14.97 -9.85 -12.38
C GLY A 50 -14.55 -9.21 -13.70
N GLY A 51 -15.07 -9.72 -14.82
CA GLY A 51 -14.62 -9.33 -16.16
C GLY A 51 -14.72 -7.83 -16.46
N ILE A 52 -15.74 -7.13 -15.93
CA ILE A 52 -15.92 -5.69 -16.16
C ILE A 52 -14.80 -4.85 -15.53
N ALA A 53 -14.12 -5.38 -14.50
CA ALA A 53 -13.09 -4.66 -13.78
C ALA A 53 -11.83 -4.39 -14.62
N ILE A 54 -11.66 -5.12 -15.72
CA ILE A 54 -10.53 -5.02 -16.64
C ILE A 54 -10.91 -4.38 -18.00
N THR A 55 -12.14 -3.89 -18.14
CA THR A 55 -12.61 -3.20 -19.35
C THR A 55 -12.69 -1.68 -19.14
N TRP A 56 -12.95 -0.90 -20.19
CA TRP A 56 -12.97 0.56 -20.13
C TRP A 56 -14.19 1.14 -19.39
N GLU A 57 -15.16 0.29 -19.09
CA GLU A 57 -16.41 0.63 -18.41
C GLU A 57 -16.24 0.72 -16.88
N HIS A 58 -15.09 0.29 -16.33
CA HIS A 58 -14.83 0.36 -14.90
C HIS A 58 -13.38 0.78 -14.57
N ASP A 59 -13.23 1.75 -13.67
CA ASP A 59 -11.92 2.29 -13.30
C ASP A 59 -11.02 1.36 -12.45
N ALA A 60 -11.46 0.16 -12.08
CA ALA A 60 -10.74 -0.69 -11.11
C ALA A 60 -9.35 -1.05 -11.64
N HIS A 61 -9.24 -1.33 -12.94
CA HIS A 61 -7.96 -1.59 -13.60
C HIS A 61 -6.99 -0.41 -13.53
N LEU A 62 -7.46 0.84 -13.43
CA LEU A 62 -6.57 2.00 -13.31
C LEU A 62 -5.84 1.98 -11.97
N TYR A 63 -6.56 1.67 -10.89
CA TYR A 63 -5.99 1.53 -9.55
C TYR A 63 -5.07 0.32 -9.45
N PHE A 64 -5.43 -0.81 -10.06
CA PHE A 64 -4.57 -2.01 -10.08
C PHE A 64 -3.24 -1.75 -10.80
N LYS A 65 -3.27 -1.12 -11.98
CA LYS A 65 -2.06 -0.71 -12.71
C LYS A 65 -1.22 0.29 -11.92
N ARG A 66 -1.87 1.26 -11.24
CA ARG A 66 -1.19 2.22 -10.37
C ARG A 66 -0.53 1.52 -9.19
N ALA A 67 -1.22 0.59 -8.52
CA ALA A 67 -0.68 -0.16 -7.39
C ALA A 67 0.63 -0.88 -7.78
N HIS A 68 0.61 -1.55 -8.93
CA HIS A 68 1.79 -2.22 -9.46
C HIS A 68 2.95 -1.26 -9.73
N GLY A 69 2.70 -0.13 -10.40
CA GLY A 69 3.72 0.89 -10.65
C GLY A 69 4.27 1.52 -9.36
N SER A 70 3.38 1.91 -8.43
CA SER A 70 3.75 2.54 -7.17
C SER A 70 4.57 1.61 -6.26
N ALA A 71 4.32 0.31 -6.28
CA ALA A 71 5.08 -0.66 -5.47
C ALA A 71 6.59 -0.69 -5.79
N LEU A 72 6.96 -0.29 -7.02
CA LEU A 72 8.34 -0.26 -7.50
C LEU A 72 9.01 1.10 -7.32
N LEU A 73 8.24 2.17 -7.06
CA LEU A 73 8.77 3.51 -6.82
C LEU A 73 9.19 3.69 -5.36
N LEU A 74 10.20 4.53 -5.12
CA LEU A 74 10.65 4.91 -3.77
C LEU A 74 11.18 3.71 -2.93
N GLY A 75 11.67 2.65 -3.59
CA GLY A 75 12.36 1.50 -2.97
C GLY A 75 11.43 0.39 -2.49
N THR A 76 11.55 -0.84 -2.98
CA THR A 76 10.69 -1.98 -2.59
C THR A 76 10.80 -2.35 -1.10
N PRO A 77 9.83 -3.07 -0.50
CA PRO A 77 9.94 -3.53 0.90
C PRO A 77 11.24 -4.27 1.21
N ARG A 78 11.70 -5.13 0.29
CA ARG A 78 13.00 -5.82 0.41
C ARG A 78 14.19 -4.86 0.53
N GLN A 79 14.13 -3.69 -0.11
CA GLN A 79 15.20 -2.69 -0.04
C GLN A 79 15.09 -1.81 1.22
N LEU A 80 13.91 -1.71 1.81
CA LEU A 80 13.63 -0.79 2.93
C LEU A 80 13.66 -1.45 4.30
N LEU A 81 13.27 -2.73 4.39
CA LEU A 81 13.22 -3.48 5.66
C LEU A 81 14.55 -3.50 6.42
N PRO A 82 15.73 -3.68 5.78
CA PRO A 82 17.01 -3.68 6.51
C PRO A 82 17.28 -2.39 7.29
N ASN A 83 16.83 -1.24 6.78
CA ASN A 83 16.99 0.04 7.47
C ASN A 83 16.10 0.11 8.72
N LEU A 84 14.89 -0.44 8.64
CA LEU A 84 13.97 -0.52 9.78
C LEU A 84 14.45 -1.50 10.84
N GLU A 85 15.01 -2.65 10.42
CA GLU A 85 15.63 -3.63 11.32
C GLU A 85 16.78 -2.98 12.10
N THR A 86 17.67 -2.29 11.38
CA THR A 86 18.78 -1.54 11.99
C THR A 86 18.27 -0.49 12.99
N ALA A 87 17.24 0.28 12.63
CA ALA A 87 16.66 1.29 13.51
C ALA A 87 15.94 0.70 14.74
N ALA A 88 15.42 -0.53 14.61
CA ALA A 88 14.80 -1.28 15.70
C ALA A 88 15.82 -2.03 16.59
N GLY A 89 17.09 -2.05 16.20
CA GLY A 89 18.15 -2.79 16.91
C GLY A 89 18.08 -4.31 16.72
N LEU A 90 17.51 -4.76 15.59
CA LEU A 90 17.44 -6.17 15.19
C LEU A 90 18.61 -6.58 14.30
#